data_AF-J0CRW2-F1
#
_entry.id   AF-J0CRW2-F1
#
_cell.length_a   1.000
_cell.length_b   1.000
_cell.length_c   1.000
_cell.angle_alpha   90.00
_cell.angle_beta   90.00
_cell.angle_gamma   90.00
#
_symmetry.space_group_name_H-M   'P 1'
#
loop_
_entity.id
_entity.type
_entity.pdbx_description
1 polymer ?
#
loop_
_entity_poly.entity_id
_entity_poly.type
_entity_poly.pdbx_seq_one_letter_code
_entity_poly.pdbx_strand_id
1 'polypeptide(L)'
;MCPGLVVCCLIRVKDLGAFQLGTAEDWIATFTQALRSYLPAPQYIITYAPLAPWFMKDRWPGGGWLKGVDEAVGELIDWYNIQFYNQEDTRYDTCETLPHKSDGWFPGTSLFEIADNGVPLDKLIIGKAPGEVQ
;
A
#
# COMPACT_ATOMS: atom_id res chain seq x y z
N MET A 1 27.87 12.12 15.93
CA MET A 1 26.45 12.12 16.36
C MET A 1 25.97 10.69 16.32
N CYS A 2 25.52 10.13 17.44
CA CYS A 2 24.80 8.85 17.38
C CYS A 2 23.54 9.07 16.53
N PRO A 3 23.22 8.23 15.54
CA PRO A 3 21.96 8.34 14.84
C PRO A 3 20.85 8.20 15.89
N GLY A 4 20.06 9.26 16.06
CA GLY A 4 18.91 9.22 16.96
C GLY A 4 18.00 8.08 16.55
N LEU A 5 17.43 7.39 17.54
CA LEU A 5 16.45 6.33 17.31
C LEU A 5 15.32 6.85 16.44
N VAL A 6 15.19 6.32 15.22
CA VAL A 6 14.03 6.56 14.36
C VAL A 6 12.91 5.64 14.82
N VAL A 7 11.74 6.20 15.13
CA VAL A 7 10.58 5.43 15.61
C VAL A 7 9.65 5.15 14.43
N CYS A 8 9.33 3.87 14.22
CA CYS A 8 8.48 3.42 13.11
C CYS A 8 7.05 3.14 13.56
N CYS A 9 6.08 3.70 12.82
CA CYS A 9 4.66 3.41 12.95
C CYS A 9 4.19 2.66 11.70
N LEU A 10 3.70 1.42 11.89
CA LEU A 10 3.08 0.62 10.83
C LEU A 10 1.56 0.63 11.00
N ILE A 11 0.85 1.11 10.00
CA ILE A 11 -0.62 1.15 9.98
C ILE A 11 -1.17 0.05 9.07
N ARG A 12 -2.05 -0.75 9.63
CA ARG A 12 -2.73 -1.85 8.93
C ARG A 12 -4.21 -1.53 8.82
N VAL A 13 -4.63 -1.09 7.65
CA VAL A 13 -6.04 -0.97 7.28
C VAL A 13 -6.49 -2.31 6.71
N LYS A 14 -7.70 -2.77 7.06
CA LYS A 14 -8.27 -4.06 6.60
C LYS A 14 -9.76 -4.02 6.28
N ASP A 15 -10.41 -2.86 6.39
CA ASP A 15 -11.85 -2.75 6.20
C ASP A 15 -12.20 -2.70 4.70
N LEU A 16 -12.44 -3.89 4.13
CA LEU A 16 -12.87 -4.02 2.75
C LEU A 16 -14.24 -3.36 2.49
N GLY A 17 -15.14 -3.36 3.49
CA GLY A 17 -16.46 -2.76 3.35
C GLY A 17 -16.37 -1.25 3.16
N ALA A 18 -15.49 -0.59 3.92
CA ALA A 18 -15.23 0.84 3.75
C ALA A 18 -14.64 1.18 2.38
N PHE A 19 -13.72 0.35 1.84
CA PHE A 19 -13.21 0.52 0.47
C PHE A 19 -14.29 0.28 -0.59
N GLN A 20 -15.18 -0.70 -0.40
CA GLN A 20 -16.31 -0.95 -1.30
C GLN A 20 -17.32 0.20 -1.31
N LEU A 21 -17.43 0.94 -0.20
CA LEU A 21 -18.27 2.12 -0.08
C LEU A 21 -17.55 3.43 -0.42
N GLY A 22 -16.23 3.39 -0.63
CA GLY A 22 -15.40 4.57 -0.94
C GLY A 22 -15.22 5.52 0.25
N THR A 23 -15.40 5.03 1.48
CA THR A 23 -15.27 5.83 2.71
C THR A 23 -13.96 5.61 3.43
N ALA A 24 -13.19 4.59 3.03
CA ALA A 24 -11.89 4.29 3.64
C ALA A 24 -10.86 5.36 3.29
N GLU A 25 -10.83 5.79 2.03
CA GLU A 25 -9.80 6.64 1.45
C GLU A 25 -9.73 8.00 2.16
N ASP A 26 -10.85 8.68 2.33
CA ASP A 26 -10.95 9.97 3.05
C ASP A 26 -10.49 9.85 4.51
N TRP A 27 -10.86 8.77 5.18
CA TRP A 27 -10.42 8.51 6.55
C TRP A 27 -8.91 8.31 6.62
N ILE A 28 -8.35 7.50 5.71
CA ILE A 28 -6.89 7.26 5.64
C ILE A 28 -6.15 8.57 5.38
N ALA A 29 -6.61 9.38 4.43
CA ALA A 29 -6.00 10.67 4.13
C ALA A 29 -6.00 11.61 5.35
N THR A 30 -7.17 11.79 5.97
CA THR A 30 -7.34 12.65 7.16
C THR A 30 -6.49 12.15 8.33
N PHE A 31 -6.50 10.84 8.58
CA PHE A 31 -5.71 10.22 9.63
C PHE A 31 -4.20 10.39 9.37
N THR A 32 -3.74 10.22 8.13
CA THR A 32 -2.32 10.37 7.77
C THR A 32 -1.84 11.80 8.01
N GLN A 33 -2.63 12.80 7.59
CA GLN A 33 -2.32 14.21 7.80
C GLN A 33 -2.21 14.54 9.29
N ALA A 34 -3.20 14.11 10.09
CA ALA A 34 -3.18 14.28 11.53
C ALA A 34 -1.98 13.58 12.16
N LEU A 35 -1.74 12.31 11.80
CA LEU A 35 -0.64 11.53 12.36
C LEU A 35 0.72 12.15 12.04
N ARG A 36 0.94 12.61 10.81
CA ARG A 36 2.20 13.24 10.41
C ARG A 36 2.45 14.56 11.14
N SER A 37 1.40 15.29 11.55
CA SER A 37 1.54 16.49 12.40
C SER A 37 2.06 16.17 13.80
N TYR A 38 1.72 15.00 14.36
CA TYR A 38 2.19 14.55 15.67
C TYR A 38 3.53 13.80 15.58
N LEU A 39 3.78 13.13 14.46
CA LEU A 39 4.95 12.30 14.18
C LEU A 39 5.72 12.84 12.95
N PRO A 40 6.37 14.00 13.07
CA PRO A 40 7.03 14.64 11.93
C PRO A 40 8.21 13.83 11.40
N ALA A 41 8.39 13.88 10.08
CA ALA A 41 9.61 13.40 9.44
C ALA A 41 10.78 14.37 9.68
N PRO A 42 12.05 13.90 9.73
CA PRO A 42 12.49 12.51 9.54
C PRO A 42 12.59 11.69 10.85
N GLN A 43 12.18 12.24 11.99
CA GLN A 43 12.33 11.54 13.29
C GLN A 43 11.42 10.32 13.41
N TYR A 44 10.26 10.36 12.75
CA TYR A 44 9.30 9.27 12.74
C TYR A 44 9.02 8.79 11.32
N ILE A 45 8.97 7.47 11.18
CA ILE A 45 8.58 6.77 9.97
C ILE A 45 7.10 6.38 10.08
N ILE A 46 6.33 6.65 9.03
CA ILE A 46 4.93 6.24 8.88
C ILE A 46 4.84 5.35 7.64
N THR A 47 4.36 4.14 7.84
CA THR A 47 4.22 3.14 6.78
C THR A 47 2.85 2.51 6.83
N TYR A 48 2.38 2.03 5.70
CA TYR A 48 1.13 1.29 5.62
C TYR A 48 1.37 -0.13 5.13
N ALA A 49 0.42 -1.03 5.42
CA ALA A 49 0.38 -2.38 4.86
C ALA A 49 -0.89 -2.58 4.02
N PRO A 50 -1.04 -1.92 2.86
CA PRO A 50 -2.21 -2.10 2.00
C PRO A 50 -2.26 -3.51 1.38
N LEU A 51 -3.44 -3.94 0.96
CA LEU A 51 -3.57 -5.13 0.10
C LEU A 51 -3.22 -4.74 -1.35
N ALA A 52 -2.54 -5.62 -2.10
CA ALA A 52 -2.24 -5.36 -3.51
C ALA A 52 -3.49 -4.97 -4.35
N PRO A 53 -4.68 -5.58 -4.15
CA PRO A 53 -5.88 -5.20 -4.90
C PRO A 53 -6.37 -3.77 -4.67
N TRP A 54 -5.94 -3.11 -3.60
CA TRP A 54 -6.30 -1.70 -3.38
C TRP A 54 -5.60 -0.76 -4.37
N PHE A 55 -4.57 -1.23 -5.07
CA PHE A 55 -3.93 -0.49 -6.16
C PHE A 55 -4.58 -0.72 -7.52
N MET A 56 -5.69 -1.47 -7.62
CA MET A 56 -6.39 -1.62 -8.89
C MET A 56 -6.94 -0.29 -9.39
N LYS A 57 -6.65 0.01 -10.65
CA LYS A 57 -7.20 1.17 -11.33
C LYS A 57 -8.72 1.02 -11.52
N ASP A 58 -9.45 2.09 -11.19
CA ASP A 58 -10.90 2.26 -11.42
C ASP A 58 -11.80 1.16 -10.79
N ARG A 59 -11.30 0.42 -9.79
CA ARG A 59 -12.07 -0.61 -9.05
C ARG A 59 -12.83 -0.04 -7.86
N TRP A 60 -12.24 0.93 -7.18
CA TRP A 60 -12.71 1.43 -5.88
C TRP A 60 -13.39 2.79 -6.06
N PRO A 61 -14.61 2.98 -5.54
CA PRO A 61 -15.36 4.23 -5.75
C PRO A 61 -14.68 5.45 -5.12
N GLY A 62 -13.93 5.28 -4.03
CA GLY A 62 -13.11 6.34 -3.42
C GLY A 62 -11.73 6.53 -4.06
N GLY A 63 -11.46 5.86 -5.19
CA GLY A 63 -10.17 5.94 -5.90
C GLY A 63 -9.13 4.92 -5.42
N GLY A 64 -9.42 4.14 -4.38
CA GLY A 64 -8.53 3.11 -3.88
C GLY A 64 -7.22 3.67 -3.35
N TRP A 65 -6.18 2.84 -3.30
CA TRP A 65 -4.89 3.28 -2.81
C TRP A 65 -4.18 4.22 -3.77
N LEU A 66 -4.29 4.00 -5.09
CA LEU A 66 -3.63 4.86 -6.09
C LEU A 66 -4.16 6.30 -6.03
N LYS A 67 -5.45 6.50 -6.33
CA LYS A 67 -6.03 7.85 -6.50
C LYS A 67 -6.53 8.46 -5.19
N GLY A 68 -7.04 7.63 -4.28
CA GLY A 68 -7.64 8.12 -3.03
C GLY A 68 -6.64 8.34 -1.91
N VAL A 69 -5.51 7.61 -1.90
CA VAL A 69 -4.54 7.65 -0.80
C VAL A 69 -3.18 8.16 -1.25
N ASP A 70 -2.53 7.53 -2.23
CA ASP A 70 -1.16 7.90 -2.65
C ASP A 70 -1.13 9.29 -3.31
N GLU A 71 -2.08 9.59 -4.20
CA GLU A 71 -2.20 10.95 -4.76
C GLU A 71 -2.55 12.00 -3.69
N ALA A 72 -3.35 11.65 -2.68
CA ALA A 72 -3.82 12.60 -1.67
C ALA A 72 -2.81 12.90 -0.55
N VAL A 73 -2.13 11.86 -0.07
CA VAL A 73 -1.24 11.93 1.11
C VAL A 73 -0.01 11.04 0.99
N GLY A 74 0.27 10.46 -0.17
CA GLY A 74 1.41 9.57 -0.37
C GLY A 74 2.74 10.22 -0.01
N GLU A 75 2.91 11.51 -0.26
CA GLU A 75 4.11 12.27 0.13
C GLU A 75 4.36 12.30 1.65
N LEU A 76 3.31 12.07 2.47
CA LEU A 76 3.42 12.00 3.92
C LEU A 76 3.75 10.58 4.43
N ILE A 77 3.79 9.58 3.54
CA ILE A 77 4.01 8.17 3.85
C ILE A 77 5.37 7.74 3.32
N ASP A 78 6.18 7.12 4.18
CA ASP A 78 7.54 6.71 3.85
C ASP A 78 7.55 5.53 2.85
N TRP A 79 6.78 4.47 3.11
CA TRP A 79 6.60 3.35 2.17
C TRP A 79 5.36 2.49 2.45
N TYR A 80 5.10 1.56 1.55
CA TYR A 80 4.01 0.58 1.58
C TYR A 80 4.53 -0.85 1.68
N ASN A 81 4.20 -1.55 2.76
CA ASN A 81 4.42 -2.99 2.93
C ASN A 81 3.25 -3.76 2.29
N ILE A 82 3.21 -3.79 0.96
CA ILE A 82 2.07 -4.29 0.18
C ILE A 82 1.90 -5.79 0.41
N GLN A 83 0.70 -6.20 0.79
CA GLN A 83 0.37 -7.61 1.05
C GLN A 83 0.06 -8.33 -0.27
N PHE A 84 1.00 -9.14 -0.75
CA PHE A 84 0.89 -10.01 -1.94
C PHE A 84 0.51 -11.45 -1.56
N TYR A 85 -0.45 -11.59 -0.66
CA TYR A 85 -0.93 -12.87 -0.13
C TYR A 85 -2.40 -12.76 0.29
N ASN A 86 -3.11 -13.89 0.43
CA ASN A 86 -4.53 -13.96 0.77
C ASN A 86 -5.44 -13.15 -0.18
N GLN A 87 -5.21 -13.23 -1.50
CA GLN A 87 -5.98 -12.52 -2.54
C GLN A 87 -6.78 -13.48 -3.43
N GLU A 88 -7.33 -14.53 -2.80
CA GLU A 88 -8.15 -15.55 -3.45
C GLU A 88 -7.43 -16.20 -4.66
N ASP A 89 -8.01 -16.07 -5.86
CA ASP A 89 -7.49 -16.65 -7.10
C ASP A 89 -6.25 -15.91 -7.65
N THR A 90 -5.90 -14.73 -7.14
CA THR A 90 -4.70 -13.99 -7.57
C THR A 90 -3.56 -14.27 -6.59
N ARG A 91 -2.52 -14.99 -7.01
CA ARG A 91 -1.56 -15.60 -6.05
C ARG A 91 -0.23 -14.89 -5.91
N TYR A 92 0.20 -14.08 -6.88
CA TYR A 92 1.49 -13.38 -6.86
C TYR A 92 2.66 -14.28 -6.42
N ASP A 93 2.67 -15.55 -6.83
CA ASP A 93 3.54 -16.59 -6.28
C ASP A 93 4.63 -17.04 -7.27
N THR A 94 4.70 -16.42 -8.45
CA THR A 94 5.73 -16.70 -9.45
C THR A 94 6.64 -15.50 -9.71
N CYS A 95 7.77 -15.74 -10.37
CA CYS A 95 8.67 -14.68 -10.85
C CYS A 95 8.02 -13.75 -11.88
N GLU A 96 6.88 -14.13 -12.46
CA GLU A 96 6.12 -13.29 -13.38
C GLU A 96 4.98 -12.57 -12.65
N THR A 97 4.17 -13.33 -11.90
CA THR A 97 2.92 -12.84 -11.33
C THR A 97 3.10 -11.84 -10.20
N LEU A 98 4.22 -11.90 -9.49
CA LEU A 98 4.52 -10.93 -8.43
C LEU A 98 5.12 -9.62 -8.95
N PRO A 99 6.21 -9.63 -9.74
CA PRO A 99 6.83 -8.37 -10.14
C PRO A 99 6.25 -7.78 -11.43
N HIS A 100 5.87 -8.59 -12.42
CA HIS A 100 5.68 -8.10 -13.79
C HIS A 100 4.22 -8.00 -14.23
N LYS A 101 3.39 -8.98 -13.88
CA LYS A 101 2.03 -9.03 -14.38
C LYS A 101 1.10 -9.81 -13.47
N SER A 102 0.19 -9.14 -12.79
CA SER A 102 -0.78 -9.85 -11.95
C SER A 102 -1.75 -10.66 -12.81
N ASP A 103 -2.15 -11.80 -12.27
CA ASP A 103 -3.12 -12.71 -12.87
C ASP A 103 -4.49 -12.62 -12.17
N GLY A 104 -5.43 -13.48 -12.57
CA GLY A 104 -6.70 -13.61 -11.86
C GLY A 104 -7.59 -12.36 -11.88
N TRP A 105 -8.13 -12.02 -10.70
CA TRP A 105 -9.20 -11.04 -10.53
C TRP A 105 -8.71 -9.61 -10.30
N PHE A 106 -7.42 -9.46 -10.01
CA PHE A 106 -6.82 -8.18 -9.65
C PHE A 106 -5.73 -7.83 -10.68
N PRO A 107 -6.09 -7.51 -11.93
CA PRO A 107 -5.12 -7.08 -12.94
C PRO A 107 -4.49 -5.73 -12.59
N GLY A 108 -3.24 -5.52 -13.01
CA GLY A 108 -2.54 -4.23 -12.84
C GLY A 108 -1.99 -3.99 -11.44
N THR A 109 -1.84 -5.03 -10.62
CA THR A 109 -1.43 -4.92 -9.21
C THR A 109 -0.18 -5.70 -8.87
N SER A 110 0.58 -6.20 -9.86
CA SER A 110 1.96 -6.64 -9.63
C SER A 110 2.85 -5.44 -9.28
N LEU A 111 4.05 -5.70 -8.74
CA LEU A 111 4.94 -4.65 -8.24
C LEU A 111 5.21 -3.55 -9.28
N PHE A 112 5.59 -3.93 -10.50
CA PHE A 112 5.94 -2.97 -11.54
C PHE A 112 4.71 -2.37 -12.21
N GLU A 113 3.59 -3.08 -12.28
CA GLU A 113 2.33 -2.46 -12.72
C GLU A 113 1.87 -1.37 -11.74
N ILE A 114 2.05 -1.55 -10.43
CA ILE A 114 1.76 -0.50 -9.43
C ILE A 114 2.71 0.68 -9.64
N ALA A 115 3.99 0.43 -9.87
CA ALA A 115 4.97 1.49 -10.11
C ALA A 115 4.67 2.28 -11.40
N ASP A 116 4.31 1.59 -12.49
CA ASP A 116 3.92 2.18 -13.76
C ASP A 116 2.64 3.03 -13.65
N ASN A 117 1.81 2.78 -12.64
CA ASN A 117 0.64 3.59 -12.30
C ASN A 117 0.95 4.83 -11.45
N GLY A 118 2.23 5.12 -11.19
CA GLY A 118 2.69 6.40 -10.62
C GLY A 118 3.22 6.34 -9.20
N VAL A 119 3.20 5.18 -8.54
CA VAL A 119 3.79 5.04 -7.20
C VAL A 119 5.30 4.84 -7.30
N PRO A 120 6.14 5.65 -6.62
CA PRO A 120 7.59 5.47 -6.66
C PRO A 120 8.01 4.07 -6.23
N LEU A 121 8.83 3.39 -7.05
CA LEU A 121 9.22 1.99 -6.83
C LEU A 121 9.96 1.79 -5.50
N ASP A 122 10.72 2.78 -5.04
CA ASP A 122 11.42 2.78 -3.75
C ASP A 122 10.49 2.84 -2.54
N LYS A 123 9.22 3.15 -2.73
CA LYS A 123 8.16 3.08 -1.70
C LYS A 123 7.43 1.73 -1.69
N LEU A 124 7.73 0.81 -2.62
CA LEU A 124 7.00 -0.45 -2.76
C LEU A 124 7.78 -1.61 -2.14
N ILE A 125 7.35 -2.07 -0.97
CA ILE A 125 7.94 -3.21 -0.28
C ILE A 125 7.03 -4.43 -0.43
N ILE A 126 7.61 -5.54 -0.90
CA ILE A 126 6.90 -6.82 -1.06
C ILE A 126 6.66 -7.44 0.33
N GLY A 127 5.40 -7.48 0.75
CA GLY A 127 4.94 -8.23 1.92
C GLY A 127 4.45 -9.61 1.54
N LYS A 128 5.09 -10.65 2.09
CA LYS A 128 4.71 -12.07 1.94
C LYS A 128 4.42 -12.72 3.29
N ALA A 129 3.52 -13.70 3.31
CA ALA A 129 3.25 -14.49 4.50
C ALA A 129 4.41 -15.47 4.78
N PRO A 130 4.78 -15.72 6.05
CA PRO A 130 5.79 -16.72 6.38
C PRO A 130 5.31 -18.11 5.92
N GLY A 131 6.12 -18.79 5.11
CA GLY A 131 5.80 -20.10 4.54
C GLY A 131 5.34 -20.08 3.08
N GLU A 132 5.02 -18.90 2.53
CA GLU A 132 4.84 -18.69 1.08
C GLU A 132 6.16 -18.23 0.44
N VAL A 133 7.24 -18.94 0.78
CA VAL A 133 8.54 -18.77 0.12
C VAL A 133 8.51 -19.50 -1.22
N GLN A 134 8.90 -18.78 -2.27
CA GLN A 134 9.09 -19.28 -3.65
C GLN A 134 9.94 -20.55 -3.69
#